data_AF-H2ATC9-F1
#
_entry.id   AF-H2ATC9-F1
#
_cell.length_a   1.000
_cell.length_b   1.000
_cell.length_c   1.000
_cell.angle_alpha   90.00
_cell.angle_beta   90.00
_cell.angle_gamma   90.00
#
_symmetry.space_group_name_H-M   'P 1'
#
loop_
_entity.id
_entity.type
_entity.pdbx_description
1 polymer ?
#
loop_
_entity_poly.entity_id
_entity_poly.type
_entity_poly.pdbx_seq_one_letter_code
_entity_poly.pdbx_strand_id
1 'polypeptide(L)'
;MRIYQCHFCSSPVYPGHGIMFVRNDAKEFRFCRSKCHKAFKQRRNPRKLKWTKAFRKAAGKELAVDSTLTFAQRRNVPVRYNRELVSTTLKAMARIEQIRLKRERAFYKNRMRGNKERDFLRDKKLVESNPELLKMREVEIANKLAKEQEEEVEISEEEEEEEEMEIDSEEEEEEEELQKQKILLKNKRRTSKKIAF
;
A
#
# COMPACT_ATOMS: atom_id res chain seq x y z
N MET A 1 -21.99 7.46 -25.76
CA MET A 1 -22.14 6.71 -24.49
C MET A 1 -22.18 7.70 -23.32
N ARG A 2 -23.13 7.59 -22.38
CA ARG A 2 -23.28 8.53 -21.25
C ARG A 2 -23.14 7.82 -19.91
N ILE A 3 -22.30 8.36 -19.04
CA ILE A 3 -22.18 7.94 -17.64
C ILE A 3 -23.19 8.76 -16.83
N TYR A 4 -24.09 8.08 -16.13
CA TYR A 4 -25.07 8.72 -15.26
C TYR A 4 -24.60 8.72 -13.80
N GLN A 5 -25.10 9.65 -12.99
CA GLN A 5 -24.94 9.60 -11.55
C GLN A 5 -26.10 8.83 -10.94
N CYS A 6 -25.80 7.91 -10.02
CA CYS A 6 -26.85 7.22 -9.30
C CYS A 6 -27.63 8.18 -8.40
N HIS A 7 -28.95 8.06 -8.41
CA HIS A 7 -29.84 8.89 -7.60
C HIS A 7 -29.55 8.85 -6.09
N PHE A 8 -29.10 7.70 -5.58
CA PHE A 8 -28.91 7.48 -4.15
C PHE A 8 -27.46 7.67 -3.68
N CYS A 9 -26.51 7.00 -4.34
CA CYS A 9 -25.10 6.98 -3.96
C CYS A 9 -24.30 8.15 -4.56
N SER A 10 -24.82 8.76 -5.65
CA SER A 10 -24.11 9.69 -6.56
C SER A 10 -22.84 9.11 -7.20
N SER A 11 -22.60 7.80 -7.11
CA SER A 11 -21.54 7.11 -7.86
C SER A 11 -21.89 7.05 -9.36
N PRO A 12 -20.87 6.92 -10.24
CA PRO A 12 -21.10 6.73 -11.67
C PRO A 12 -21.82 5.40 -11.93
N VAL A 13 -22.70 5.41 -12.93
CA VAL A 13 -23.41 4.26 -13.47
C VAL A 13 -22.97 4.12 -14.92
N TYR A 14 -22.14 3.11 -15.18
CA TYR A 14 -21.70 2.75 -16.51
C TYR A 14 -22.80 1.97 -17.24
N PRO A 15 -22.83 1.99 -18.58
CA PRO A 15 -23.75 1.18 -19.37
C PRO A 15 -23.64 -0.31 -19.04
N GLY A 16 -24.78 -1.00 -19.01
CA GLY A 16 -24.86 -2.40 -18.58
C GLY A 16 -24.86 -2.63 -17.06
N HIS A 17 -24.64 -1.59 -16.25
CA HIS A 17 -24.65 -1.71 -14.79
C HIS A 17 -25.89 -1.11 -14.13
N GLY A 18 -26.32 -1.77 -13.06
CA GLY A 18 -27.34 -1.25 -12.16
C GLY A 18 -28.76 -1.48 -12.67
N ILE A 19 -29.69 -0.68 -12.14
CA ILE A 19 -31.13 -0.79 -12.44
C ILE A 19 -31.68 0.61 -12.64
N MET A 20 -32.63 0.76 -13.56
CA MET A 20 -33.40 1.96 -13.76
C MET A 20 -34.84 1.73 -13.32
N PHE A 21 -35.36 2.60 -12.48
CA PHE A 21 -36.76 2.64 -12.10
C PHE A 21 -37.40 3.88 -12.72
N VAL A 22 -38.46 3.70 -13.51
CA VAL A 22 -39.25 4.78 -14.08
C VAL A 22 -40.53 4.89 -13.27
N ARG A 23 -40.78 6.08 -12.71
CA ARG A 23 -42.00 6.36 -11.95
C ARG A 23 -43.07 6.96 -12.88
N ASN A 24 -44.34 6.85 -12.50
CA ASN A 24 -45.49 7.33 -13.29
C ASN A 24 -45.40 8.81 -13.72
N ASP A 25 -44.63 9.65 -13.03
CA ASP A 25 -44.36 11.05 -13.42
C ASP A 25 -43.25 11.20 -14.47
N ALA A 26 -42.96 10.12 -15.21
CA ALA A 26 -41.87 10.00 -16.18
C ALA A 26 -40.47 10.32 -15.63
N LYS A 27 -40.28 10.28 -14.29
CA LYS A 27 -38.96 10.48 -13.68
C LYS A 27 -38.16 9.18 -13.68
N GLU A 28 -36.98 9.23 -14.28
CA GLU A 28 -36.01 8.15 -14.29
C GLU A 28 -35.11 8.19 -13.04
N PHE A 29 -35.10 7.11 -12.28
CA PHE A 29 -34.19 6.90 -11.16
C PHE A 29 -33.20 5.79 -11.52
N ARG A 30 -31.94 6.17 -11.72
CA ARG A 30 -30.85 5.23 -12.02
C ARG A 30 -30.09 4.86 -10.75
N PHE A 31 -29.83 3.57 -10.55
CA PHE A 31 -29.15 3.04 -9.37
C PHE A 31 -27.84 2.33 -9.73
N CYS A 32 -26.77 2.62 -8.98
CA CYS A 32 -25.45 2.02 -9.18
C CYS A 32 -25.44 0.50 -8.87
N ARG A 33 -26.27 0.05 -7.91
CA ARG A 33 -26.30 -1.33 -7.39
C ARG A 33 -27.59 -1.62 -6.63
N SER A 34 -27.86 -2.90 -6.37
CA SER A 34 -29.04 -3.39 -5.63
C SER A 34 -29.19 -2.76 -4.24
N LYS A 35 -28.08 -2.49 -3.52
CA LYS A 35 -28.08 -1.78 -2.22
C LYS A 35 -28.80 -0.43 -2.29
N CYS A 36 -28.53 0.35 -3.33
CA CYS A 36 -29.11 1.67 -3.53
C CYS A 36 -30.58 1.59 -3.93
N HIS A 37 -30.91 0.62 -4.79
CA HIS A 37 -32.28 0.37 -5.21
C HIS A 37 -33.16 -0.09 -4.02
N LYS A 38 -32.71 -1.08 -3.23
CA LYS A 38 -33.40 -1.54 -2.02
C LYS A 38 -33.59 -0.42 -1.00
N ALA A 39 -32.56 0.39 -0.76
CA ALA A 39 -32.66 1.54 0.16
C ALA A 39 -33.65 2.60 -0.33
N PHE A 40 -33.74 2.82 -1.65
CA PHE A 40 -34.76 3.68 -2.25
C PHE A 40 -36.17 3.11 -2.11
N LYS A 41 -36.36 1.79 -2.33
CA LYS A 41 -37.66 1.12 -2.09
C LYS A 41 -38.10 1.23 -0.63
N GLN A 42 -37.16 1.15 0.31
CA GLN A 42 -37.38 1.37 1.74
C GLN A 42 -37.55 2.86 2.11
N ARG A 43 -37.61 3.77 1.13
CA ARG A 43 -37.79 5.22 1.31
C ARG A 43 -36.76 5.85 2.26
N ARG A 44 -35.54 5.29 2.33
CA ARG A 44 -34.47 5.86 3.17
C ARG A 44 -34.00 7.18 2.56
N ASN A 45 -33.78 8.19 3.40
CA ASN A 45 -33.27 9.47 2.95
C ASN A 45 -31.74 9.41 2.75
N PRO A 46 -31.21 9.59 1.52
CA PRO A 46 -29.77 9.55 1.27
C PRO A 46 -29.00 10.63 2.04
N ARG A 47 -29.63 11.76 2.39
CA ARG A 47 -29.01 12.83 3.20
C ARG A 47 -28.81 12.45 4.67
N LYS A 48 -29.41 11.35 5.16
CA LYS A 48 -29.19 10.83 6.52
C LYS A 48 -28.19 9.67 6.56
N LEU A 49 -27.83 9.10 5.41
CA LEU A 49 -26.95 7.94 5.33
C LEU A 49 -25.49 8.35 5.15
N LYS A 50 -24.65 8.08 6.17
CA LYS A 50 -23.26 8.56 6.29
C LYS A 50 -22.34 8.26 5.09
N TRP A 51 -22.64 7.20 4.33
CA TRP A 51 -21.81 6.72 3.21
C TRP A 51 -22.13 7.36 1.86
N THR A 52 -23.26 8.07 1.72
CA THR A 52 -23.63 8.70 0.45
C THR A 52 -22.88 10.02 0.25
N LYS A 53 -22.64 10.41 -1.02
CA LYS A 53 -22.10 11.73 -1.33
C LYS A 53 -23.06 12.86 -0.95
N ALA A 54 -24.37 12.62 -1.02
CA ALA A 54 -25.38 13.59 -0.58
C ALA A 54 -25.24 13.96 0.90
N PHE A 55 -25.09 12.98 1.80
CA PHE A 55 -24.80 13.24 3.20
C PHE A 55 -23.46 13.96 3.37
N ARG A 56 -22.41 13.50 2.68
CA ARG A 56 -21.06 14.06 2.82
C ARG A 56 -20.99 15.53 2.43
N LYS A 57 -21.65 15.94 1.35
CA LYS A 57 -21.73 17.35 0.94
C LYS A 57 -22.54 18.19 1.93
N ALA A 58 -23.70 17.70 2.38
CA ALA A 58 -24.55 18.42 3.33
C ALA A 58 -23.89 18.56 4.72
N ALA A 59 -23.14 17.55 5.17
CA ALA A 59 -22.44 17.53 6.45
C ALA A 59 -21.04 18.18 6.40
N GLY A 60 -20.70 18.92 5.34
CA GLY A 60 -19.40 19.61 5.22
C GLY A 60 -18.18 18.68 5.12
N LYS A 61 -18.37 17.42 4.71
CA LYS A 61 -17.28 16.44 4.56
C LYS A 61 -16.55 16.54 3.22
N GLU A 62 -17.14 17.21 2.24
CA GLU A 62 -16.58 17.42 0.91
C GLU A 62 -16.81 18.87 0.52
N LEU A 63 -15.93 19.39 -0.35
CA LEU A 63 -16.05 20.73 -0.87
C LEU A 63 -17.22 20.78 -1.86
N ALA A 64 -18.31 21.46 -1.48
CA ALA A 64 -19.56 21.49 -2.24
C ALA A 64 -19.63 22.65 -3.24
N VAL A 65 -19.04 23.81 -2.90
CA VAL A 65 -19.06 25.03 -3.70
C VAL A 65 -17.63 25.30 -4.18
N ASP A 66 -17.35 25.02 -5.47
CA ASP A 66 -16.07 25.32 -6.12
C ASP A 66 -16.29 25.80 -7.54
N SER A 67 -15.36 26.62 -8.03
CA SER A 67 -15.32 26.99 -9.44
C SER A 67 -15.00 25.80 -10.35
N THR A 68 -14.32 24.76 -9.88
CA THR A 68 -14.03 23.56 -10.70
C THR A 68 -15.28 22.74 -11.01
N LEU A 69 -16.32 22.83 -10.18
CA LEU A 69 -17.54 22.02 -10.33
C LEU A 69 -18.51 22.57 -11.38
N THR A 70 -18.40 23.86 -11.74
CA THR A 70 -19.29 24.51 -12.71
C THR A 70 -19.09 23.97 -14.14
N PHE A 71 -17.88 23.51 -14.47
CA PHE A 71 -17.54 22.98 -15.79
C PHE A 71 -18.32 21.70 -16.17
N ALA A 72 -18.87 20.98 -15.20
CA ALA A 72 -19.63 19.74 -15.40
C ALA A 72 -21.13 19.94 -15.73
N GLN A 73 -21.55 21.17 -16.01
CA GLN A 73 -22.94 21.50 -16.33
C GLN A 73 -23.45 20.77 -17.59
N ARG A 74 -24.73 20.35 -17.55
CA ARG A 74 -25.42 19.79 -18.72
C ARG A 74 -25.68 20.90 -19.74
N ARG A 75 -25.14 20.75 -20.95
CA ARG A 75 -25.42 21.65 -22.09
C ARG A 75 -26.59 21.10 -22.89
N ASN A 76 -27.63 21.92 -23.06
CA ASN A 76 -28.81 21.59 -23.88
C ASN A 76 -28.70 22.14 -25.31
N VAL A 77 -27.85 23.14 -25.54
CA VAL A 77 -27.59 23.72 -26.86
C VAL A 77 -26.30 23.09 -27.41
N PRO A 78 -26.35 22.37 -28.55
CA PRO A 78 -25.17 21.85 -29.21
C PRO A 78 -24.43 22.96 -29.96
N VAL A 79 -23.12 22.81 -30.09
CA VAL A 79 -22.26 23.66 -30.92
C VAL A 79 -21.77 22.83 -32.11
N ARG A 80 -21.50 23.47 -33.25
CA ARG A 80 -20.85 22.78 -34.38
C ARG A 80 -19.51 22.21 -33.96
N TYR A 81 -19.20 21.03 -34.50
CA TYR A 81 -17.92 20.39 -34.23
C TYR A 81 -16.76 21.25 -34.77
N ASN A 82 -15.77 21.48 -33.91
CA ASN A 82 -14.49 22.09 -34.28
C ASN A 82 -13.38 21.29 -33.60
N ARG A 83 -12.39 20.82 -34.38
CA ARG A 83 -11.27 20.01 -33.91
C ARG A 83 -10.41 20.73 -32.88
N GLU A 84 -10.14 22.02 -33.08
CA GLU A 84 -9.33 22.84 -32.18
C GLU A 84 -10.02 23.00 -30.83
N LEU A 85 -11.33 23.27 -30.84
CA LEU A 85 -12.17 23.33 -29.64
C LEU A 85 -12.15 22.00 -28.88
N VAL A 86 -12.28 20.87 -29.58
CA VAL A 86 -12.21 19.55 -28.92
C VAL A 86 -10.82 19.33 -28.31
N SER A 87 -9.74 19.67 -29.01
CA SER A 87 -8.37 19.50 -28.49
C SER A 87 -8.11 20.34 -27.23
N THR A 88 -8.59 21.58 -27.21
CA THR A 88 -8.44 22.50 -26.08
C THR A 88 -9.28 22.04 -24.89
N THR A 89 -10.50 21.56 -25.13
CA THR A 89 -11.35 21.00 -24.07
C THR A 89 -10.76 19.75 -23.42
N LEU A 90 -10.14 18.84 -24.17
CA LEU A 90 -9.48 17.65 -23.60
C LEU A 90 -8.31 18.04 -22.67
N LYS A 91 -7.47 18.99 -23.10
CA LYS A 91 -6.38 19.54 -22.26
C LYS A 91 -6.93 20.23 -21.01
N ALA A 92 -7.97 21.05 -21.16
CA ALA A 92 -8.61 21.75 -20.06
C ALA A 92 -9.25 20.78 -19.04
N MET A 93 -9.90 19.70 -19.48
CA MET A 93 -10.51 18.70 -18.60
C MET A 93 -9.47 18.05 -17.68
N ALA A 94 -8.32 17.63 -18.22
CA ALA A 94 -7.23 17.07 -17.42
C ALA A 94 -6.69 18.07 -16.41
N ARG A 95 -6.53 19.34 -16.82
CA ARG A 95 -6.05 20.41 -15.93
C ARG A 95 -7.04 20.71 -14.81
N ILE A 96 -8.33 20.76 -15.10
CA ILE A 96 -9.39 21.03 -14.11
C ILE A 96 -9.41 19.92 -13.05
N GLU A 97 -9.28 18.66 -13.45
CA GLU A 97 -9.26 17.55 -12.49
C GLU A 97 -8.04 17.61 -11.56
N GLN A 98 -6.86 17.96 -12.07
CA GLN A 98 -5.67 18.18 -11.23
C GLN A 98 -5.90 19.28 -10.18
N ILE A 99 -6.51 20.41 -10.57
CA ILE A 99 -6.82 21.52 -9.67
C ILE A 99 -7.82 21.07 -8.60
N ARG A 100 -8.87 20.35 -9.02
CA ARG A 100 -9.90 19.82 -8.13
C ARG A 100 -9.32 18.88 -7.07
N LEU A 101 -8.49 17.91 -7.48
CA LEU A 101 -7.83 16.98 -6.55
C LEU A 101 -6.94 17.70 -5.53
N LYS A 102 -6.20 18.73 -5.97
CA LYS A 102 -5.39 19.57 -5.07
C LYS A 102 -6.26 20.32 -4.05
N ARG A 103 -7.37 20.93 -4.49
CA ARG A 103 -8.31 21.64 -3.61
C ARG A 103 -9.01 20.70 -2.62
N GLU A 104 -9.43 19.52 -3.08
CA GLU A 104 -10.06 18.51 -2.22
C GLU A 104 -9.06 18.01 -1.15
N ARG A 105 -7.80 17.77 -1.53
CA ARG A 105 -6.74 17.40 -0.58
C ARG A 105 -6.49 18.50 0.45
N ALA A 106 -6.46 19.76 0.05
CA ALA A 106 -6.31 20.89 0.97
C ALA A 106 -7.50 20.98 1.95
N PHE A 107 -8.74 20.83 1.44
CA PHE A 107 -9.94 20.79 2.28
C PHE A 107 -9.89 19.66 3.31
N TYR A 108 -9.44 18.46 2.89
CA TYR A 108 -9.25 17.33 3.79
C TYR A 108 -8.22 17.63 4.89
N LYS A 109 -7.06 18.19 4.53
CA LYS A 109 -6.00 18.56 5.49
C LYS A 109 -6.52 19.56 6.52
N ASN A 110 -7.22 20.60 6.09
CA ASN A 110 -7.79 21.61 6.98
C ASN A 110 -8.81 21.00 7.95
N ARG A 111 -9.64 20.07 7.48
CA ARG A 111 -10.62 19.37 8.32
C ARG A 111 -9.97 18.45 9.36
N MET A 112 -8.87 17.78 9.01
CA MET A 112 -8.17 16.85 9.91
C MET A 112 -7.12 17.52 10.79
N ARG A 113 -6.92 18.83 10.66
CA ARG A 113 -6.00 19.61 11.49
C ARG A 113 -6.43 19.53 12.97
N GLY A 114 -5.47 19.33 13.87
CA GLY A 114 -5.71 19.21 15.32
C GLY A 114 -6.01 17.79 15.81
N ASN A 115 -6.24 16.81 14.92
CA ASN A 115 -6.42 15.42 15.36
C ASN A 115 -5.15 14.87 16.03
N LYS A 116 -3.96 15.16 15.48
CA LYS A 116 -2.68 14.74 16.07
C LYS A 116 -2.49 15.22 17.51
N GLU A 117 -2.85 16.47 17.79
CA GLU A 117 -2.75 17.04 19.14
C GLU A 117 -3.74 16.35 20.09
N ARG A 118 -4.97 16.09 19.64
CA ARG A 118 -5.98 15.36 20.43
C ARG A 118 -5.55 13.92 20.71
N ASP A 119 -4.99 13.25 19.71
CA ASP A 119 -4.46 11.90 19.84
C ASP A 119 -3.29 11.91 20.85
N PHE A 120 -2.33 12.82 20.70
CA PHE A 120 -1.22 12.98 21.65
C PHE A 120 -1.69 13.23 23.08
N LEU A 121 -2.68 14.11 23.28
CA LEU A 121 -3.24 14.36 24.61
C LEU A 121 -3.93 13.13 25.20
N ARG A 122 -4.63 12.34 24.37
CA ARG A 122 -5.24 11.08 24.79
C ARG A 122 -4.17 10.05 25.17
N ASP A 123 -3.12 9.95 24.36
CA ASP A 123 -2.04 8.98 24.56
C ASP A 123 -1.24 9.36 25.83
N LYS A 124 -0.93 10.64 26.00
CA LYS A 124 -0.34 11.18 27.24
C LYS A 124 -1.19 10.82 28.46
N LYS A 125 -2.51 11.07 28.40
CA LYS A 125 -3.42 10.73 29.49
C LYS A 125 -3.45 9.23 29.77
N LEU A 126 -3.40 8.39 28.73
CA LEU A 126 -3.41 6.93 28.86
C LEU A 126 -2.15 6.41 29.56
N VAL A 127 -0.99 6.96 29.20
CA VAL A 127 0.31 6.63 29.82
C VAL A 127 0.34 7.09 31.27
N GLU A 128 -0.09 8.33 31.55
CA GLU A 128 -0.16 8.86 32.91
C GLU A 128 -1.12 8.07 33.81
N SER A 129 -2.24 7.58 33.28
CA SER A 129 -3.20 6.80 34.05
C SER A 129 -2.79 5.34 34.31
N ASN A 130 -1.87 4.78 33.51
CA ASN A 130 -1.50 3.36 33.57
C ASN A 130 0.02 3.14 33.64
N PRO A 131 0.70 3.55 34.72
CA PRO A 131 2.15 3.36 34.86
C PRO A 131 2.56 1.89 35.08
N GLU A 132 1.67 1.05 35.63
CA GLU A 132 1.98 -0.35 35.94
C GLU A 132 2.23 -1.19 34.67
N LEU A 133 1.48 -0.92 33.60
CA LEU A 133 1.63 -1.60 32.32
C LEU A 133 2.98 -1.28 31.66
N LEU A 134 3.54 -0.09 31.92
CA LEU A 134 4.85 0.31 31.38
C LEU A 134 5.98 -0.49 32.03
N LYS A 135 5.92 -0.72 33.35
CA LYS A 135 6.91 -1.54 34.06
C LYS A 135 6.94 -2.97 33.53
N MET A 136 5.77 -3.57 33.31
CA MET A 136 5.69 -4.91 32.70
C MET A 136 6.29 -4.91 31.30
N ARG A 137 6.02 -3.87 30.51
CA ARG A 137 6.57 -3.71 29.17
C ARG A 137 8.09 -3.54 29.16
N GLU A 138 8.66 -2.84 30.13
CA GLU A 138 10.11 -2.67 30.28
C GLU A 138 10.80 -4.00 30.55
N VAL A 139 10.24 -4.84 31.42
CA VAL A 139 10.77 -6.19 31.72
C VAL A 139 10.69 -7.09 30.48
N GLU A 140 9.58 -7.06 29.75
CA GLU A 140 9.46 -7.80 28.48
C GLU A 140 10.52 -7.39 27.46
N ILE A 141 10.80 -6.08 27.34
CA ILE A 141 11.81 -5.55 26.43
C ILE A 141 13.20 -6.01 26.86
N ALA A 142 13.52 -5.94 28.15
CA ALA A 142 14.80 -6.39 28.68
C ALA A 142 15.02 -7.89 28.44
N ASN A 143 14.01 -8.73 28.69
CA ASN A 143 14.09 -10.16 28.43
C ASN A 143 14.25 -10.48 26.94
N LYS A 144 13.62 -9.70 26.06
CA LYS A 144 13.75 -9.86 24.61
C LYS A 144 15.15 -9.49 24.12
N LEU A 145 15.71 -8.39 24.64
CA LEU A 145 17.08 -7.97 24.33
C LEU A 145 18.11 -8.97 24.84
N ALA A 146 17.93 -9.51 26.04
CA ALA A 146 18.81 -10.56 26.57
C ALA A 146 18.79 -11.82 25.70
N LYS A 147 17.60 -12.25 25.27
CA LYS A 147 17.45 -13.39 24.35
C LYS A 147 18.07 -13.11 22.97
N GLU A 148 17.92 -11.90 22.44
CA GLU A 148 18.56 -11.50 21.18
C GLU A 148 20.09 -11.47 21.31
N GLN A 149 20.63 -11.05 22.46
CA GLN A 149 22.07 -11.09 22.73
C GLN A 149 22.60 -12.52 22.93
N GLU A 150 21.85 -13.38 23.62
CA GLU A 150 22.18 -14.81 23.74
C GLU A 150 22.18 -15.47 22.36
N GLU A 151 21.18 -15.20 21.52
CA GLU A 151 21.14 -15.69 20.14
C GLU A 151 22.30 -15.14 19.28
N GLU A 152 22.67 -13.86 19.43
CA GLU A 152 23.84 -13.29 18.72
C GLU A 152 25.16 -13.92 19.19
N VAL A 153 25.31 -14.22 20.48
CA VAL A 153 26.50 -14.88 21.03
C VAL A 153 26.57 -16.34 20.58
N GLU A 154 25.46 -17.08 20.61
CA GLU A 154 25.38 -18.45 20.08
C GLU A 154 25.75 -18.49 18.59
N ILE A 155 25.26 -17.54 17.79
CA ILE A 155 25.62 -17.45 16.37
C ILE A 155 27.11 -17.13 16.19
N SER A 156 27.70 -16.25 17.01
CA SER A 156 29.14 -15.96 16.91
C SER A 156 30.01 -17.12 17.37
N GLU A 157 29.59 -17.89 18.37
CA GLU A 157 30.29 -19.10 18.82
C GLU A 157 30.19 -20.20 17.75
N GLU A 158 29.04 -20.36 17.09
CA GLU A 158 28.88 -21.25 15.93
C GLU A 158 29.76 -20.82 14.74
N GLU A 159 29.86 -19.52 14.45
CA GLU A 159 30.76 -18.98 13.41
C GLU A 159 32.25 -19.19 13.76
N GLU A 160 32.65 -19.00 15.02
CA GLU A 160 34.03 -19.27 15.50
C GLU A 160 34.36 -20.79 15.46
N GLU A 161 33.42 -21.67 15.82
CA GLU A 161 33.59 -23.13 15.71
C GLU A 161 33.68 -23.59 14.24
N GLU A 162 32.91 -22.99 13.33
CA GLU A 162 33.02 -23.25 11.89
C GLU A 162 34.39 -22.78 11.34
N GLU A 163 34.88 -21.60 11.76
CA GLU A 163 36.22 -21.12 11.38
C GLU A 163 37.35 -22.00 11.95
N GLU A 164 37.25 -22.47 13.20
CA GLU A 164 38.24 -23.39 13.79
C GLU A 164 38.25 -24.76 13.08
N MET A 165 37.08 -25.30 12.71
CA MET A 165 37.02 -26.54 11.93
C MET A 165 37.56 -26.39 10.50
N GLU A 166 37.39 -25.22 9.87
CA GLU A 166 38.01 -24.93 8.57
C GLU A 166 39.54 -24.89 8.70
N ILE A 167 40.09 -24.24 9.73
CA ILE A 167 41.54 -24.18 9.97
C ILE A 167 42.14 -25.57 10.26
N ASP A 168 41.51 -26.38 11.11
CA ASP A 168 41.98 -27.75 11.39
C ASP A 168 41.98 -28.62 10.12
N SER A 169 40.98 -28.43 9.23
CA SER A 169 40.94 -29.14 7.95
C SER A 169 42.06 -28.71 6.99
N GLU A 170 42.42 -27.43 6.97
CA GLU A 170 43.55 -26.90 6.18
C GLU A 170 44.89 -27.40 6.74
N GLU A 171 45.06 -27.46 8.06
CA GLU A 171 46.26 -28.01 8.71
C GLU A 171 46.43 -29.52 8.45
N GLU A 172 45.35 -30.31 8.49
CA GLU A 172 45.37 -31.74 8.14
C GLU A 172 45.75 -31.96 6.66
N GLU A 173 45.25 -31.12 5.74
CA GLU A 173 45.64 -31.16 4.32
C GLU A 173 47.13 -30.83 4.13
N GLU A 174 47.66 -29.83 4.83
CA GLU A 174 49.08 -29.48 4.80
C GLU A 174 49.97 -30.60 5.39
N GLU A 175 49.55 -31.26 6.48
CA GLU A 175 50.26 -32.39 7.05
C GLU A 175 50.27 -33.60 6.12
N GLU A 176 49.16 -33.89 5.44
CA GLU A 176 49.09 -34.93 4.41
C GLU A 176 50.04 -34.64 3.24
N GLU A 177 50.13 -33.39 2.79
CA GLU A 177 51.07 -32.99 1.73
C GLU A 177 52.53 -33.18 2.16
N LEU A 178 52.88 -32.80 3.40
CA LEU A 178 54.20 -33.01 3.98
C LEU A 178 54.55 -34.50 4.13
N GLN A 179 53.58 -35.36 4.47
CA GLN A 179 53.76 -36.81 4.51
C GLN A 179 53.95 -37.42 3.11
N LYS A 180 53.19 -36.96 2.11
CA LYS A 180 53.33 -37.38 0.69
C LYS A 180 54.72 -37.02 0.15
N GLN A 181 55.29 -35.86 0.51
CA GLN A 181 56.66 -35.48 0.13
C GLN A 181 57.74 -36.35 0.80
N LYS A 182 57.54 -36.81 2.04
CA LYS A 182 58.49 -37.69 2.76
C LYS A 182 58.53 -39.13 2.21
N ILE A 183 57.48 -39.61 1.52
CA ILE A 183 57.34 -40.99 1.02
C ILE A 183 58.01 -41.22 -0.38
N LEU A 184 58.69 -40.23 -0.96
CA LEU A 184 59.51 -40.42 -2.17
C LEU A 184 60.79 -41.25 -1.88
N LEU A 185 60.61 -42.57 -1.76
CA LEU A 185 61.69 -43.57 -1.78
C LEU A 185 62.31 -43.66 -3.17
N LYS A 186 63.61 -43.29 -3.22
CA LYS A 186 64.56 -43.61 -4.30
C LYS A 186 64.42 -45.07 -4.72
N ASN A 187 64.01 -45.33 -5.96
CA ASN A 187 64.18 -46.66 -6.55
C ASN A 187 64.84 -46.63 -7.94
N LYS A 188 66.10 -47.09 -7.88
CA LYS A 188 66.86 -47.91 -8.85
C LYS A 188 66.66 -47.66 -10.35
N ARG A 189 67.71 -47.07 -10.94
CA ARG A 189 68.06 -47.18 -12.37
C ARG A 189 68.01 -48.65 -12.83
N ARG A 190 67.12 -48.97 -13.79
CA ARG A 190 67.20 -50.21 -14.58
C ARG A 190 67.81 -49.90 -15.94
N THR A 191 68.96 -50.48 -16.19
CA THR A 191 69.63 -50.54 -17.50
C THR A 191 69.14 -51.75 -18.30
N SER A 192 68.90 -51.57 -19.60
CA SER A 192 69.15 -52.49 -20.73
C SER A 192 68.10 -52.22 -21.83
N LYS A 193 68.34 -52.38 -23.13
CA LYS A 193 69.51 -52.66 -23.99
C LYS A 193 69.04 -52.23 -25.39
N LYS A 194 69.97 -51.77 -26.23
CA LYS A 194 69.73 -51.53 -27.68
C LYS A 194 69.41 -52.85 -28.39
N ILE A 195 68.46 -52.83 -29.32
CA ILE A 195 68.36 -53.80 -30.42
C ILE A 195 68.10 -53.02 -31.71
N ALA A 196 68.98 -53.21 -32.68
CA ALA A 196 68.80 -52.89 -34.09
C ALA A 196 69.02 -54.20 -34.85
N PHE A 197 68.04 -54.55 -35.69
CA PHE A 197 67.88 -55.76 -36.53
C PHE A 197 67.82 -57.11 -35.82
#